data_AF-A0ABC9YFB2-F1
#
_entry.id   AF-A0ABC9YFB2-F1
#
_cell.length_a   1.000
_cell.length_b   1.000
_cell.length_c   1.000
_cell.angle_alpha   90.00
_cell.angle_beta   90.00
_cell.angle_gamma   90.00
#
_symmetry.space_group_name_H-M   'P 1'
#
loop_
_entity.id
_entity.type
_entity.pdbx_description
1 polymer ?
#
loop_
_entity_poly.entity_id
_entity_poly.type
_entity_poly.pdbx_seq_one_letter_code
_entity_poly.pdbx_strand_id
1 'polypeptide(L)'
;MVGWCRLWIPNFGLIAKPLYAATKGLEGLLEWTAECQKGFDEIKKRLMEAPALGLPNLEKPFQLYVHERQQAALGVLTQLLGTWKRPVGYFSKQLDDVSKGWPACLRPVAATVILIEEARKLTLGQPITVFVPHAVISLLENKGHRWISPSRLAKYHAVLLEQDDITLSICTTLNPANLLPTPEQGEIQHDCLTTIEQVYSSRPDLQDTPLADFDLELYTDGSSFMSGGKRCAGYAVVTRDHVLEAEPLSHDTSAQKAELIALTRALEISTGKRANIYTDSKYAFGVAHAHGAIWKERGLLNSQGTPVKYGTEIMKLLQAVLQPKKGAIIHCRAHQKGSSNIIKGNRRADTAAKEAALRRLGVEGALIPEHHLNLTPPPEYTEKEDQLAEQLDCTKIEQGWWVTPLKQLLIPERMMEFVLKKLHQETHMGSDALVLAAKKCVIGPKMQSIADIVRKRCSICCANNPKVEKKVIEGNVK
;
A
#
# COMPACT_ATOMS: atom_id res chain seq x y z
N MET A 1 -15.13 -29.80 -16.58
CA MET A 1 -14.75 -30.85 -17.56
C MET A 1 -13.29 -30.73 -18.00
N VAL A 2 -12.85 -29.63 -18.63
CA VAL A 2 -11.48 -29.52 -19.17
C VAL A 2 -10.34 -29.58 -18.12
N GLY A 3 -10.63 -29.29 -16.85
CA GLY A 3 -9.66 -29.41 -15.75
C GLY A 3 -9.13 -30.83 -15.52
N TRP A 4 -9.90 -31.87 -15.87
CA TRP A 4 -9.44 -33.27 -15.79
C TRP A 4 -8.35 -33.57 -16.82
N CYS A 5 -8.40 -32.92 -17.98
CA CYS A 5 -7.46 -33.10 -19.08
C CYS A 5 -6.26 -32.15 -19.01
N ARG A 6 -6.13 -31.34 -17.95
CA ARG A 6 -5.09 -30.30 -17.85
C ARG A 6 -3.66 -30.86 -17.98
N LEU A 7 -3.43 -32.12 -17.56
CA LEU A 7 -2.12 -32.78 -17.64
C LEU A 7 -1.71 -33.11 -19.08
N TRP A 8 -2.63 -33.09 -20.05
CA TRP A 8 -2.35 -33.31 -21.48
C TRP A 8 -2.12 -32.00 -22.25
N ILE A 9 -2.45 -30.86 -21.64
CA ILE A 9 -2.47 -29.57 -22.34
C ILE A 9 -1.27 -28.73 -21.87
N PRO A 10 -0.26 -28.50 -22.73
CA PRO A 10 0.80 -27.57 -22.41
C PRO A 10 0.23 -26.16 -22.23
N ASN A 11 0.75 -25.41 -21.28
CA ASN A 11 0.35 -24.02 -21.00
C ASN A 11 -1.12 -23.85 -20.58
N PHE A 12 -1.80 -24.91 -20.11
CA PHE A 12 -3.23 -24.87 -19.77
C PHE A 12 -3.65 -23.67 -18.92
N GLY A 13 -2.89 -23.36 -17.86
CA GLY A 13 -3.20 -22.26 -16.93
C GLY A 13 -3.02 -20.87 -17.53
N LEU A 14 -2.28 -20.72 -18.64
CA LEU A 14 -2.23 -19.48 -19.42
C LEU A 14 -3.42 -19.37 -20.37
N ILE A 15 -3.75 -20.47 -21.07
CA ILE A 15 -4.85 -20.51 -22.05
C ILE A 15 -6.20 -20.32 -21.34
N ALA A 16 -6.37 -20.94 -20.16
CA ALA A 16 -7.60 -20.85 -19.37
C ALA A 16 -7.70 -19.56 -18.53
N LYS A 17 -6.65 -18.73 -18.45
CA LYS A 17 -6.62 -17.51 -17.64
C LYS A 17 -7.80 -16.54 -17.91
N PRO A 18 -8.14 -16.17 -19.16
CA PRO A 18 -9.27 -15.28 -19.42
C PRO A 18 -10.61 -15.90 -19.00
N LEU A 19 -10.76 -17.22 -19.15
CA LEU A 19 -11.97 -17.95 -18.75
C LEU A 19 -12.17 -17.90 -17.23
N TYR A 20 -11.10 -18.08 -16.44
CA TYR A 20 -11.17 -17.92 -14.98
C TYR A 20 -11.41 -16.47 -14.55
N ALA A 21 -10.98 -15.48 -15.33
CA ALA A 21 -11.26 -14.08 -15.03
C ALA A 21 -12.73 -13.75 -15.24
N ALA A 22 -13.35 -14.27 -16.31
CA ALA A 22 -14.77 -14.10 -16.60
C ALA A 22 -15.69 -14.67 -15.49
N THR A 23 -15.23 -15.68 -14.74
CA THR A 23 -16.00 -16.25 -13.62
C THR A 23 -15.91 -15.45 -12.31
N LYS A 24 -15.06 -14.41 -12.23
CA LYS A 24 -14.88 -13.59 -11.02
C LYS A 24 -15.78 -12.35 -10.97
N GLY A 25 -16.66 -12.15 -11.97
CA GLY A 25 -17.59 -11.03 -12.04
C GLY A 25 -18.78 -11.14 -11.08
N LEU A 26 -19.66 -10.13 -11.11
CA LEU A 26 -20.94 -10.13 -10.38
C LEU A 26 -21.79 -11.35 -10.77
N GLU A 27 -22.46 -11.95 -9.79
CA GLU A 27 -23.34 -13.11 -10.01
C GLU A 27 -24.36 -12.81 -11.12
N GLY A 28 -24.37 -13.65 -12.16
CA GLY A 28 -25.32 -13.58 -13.28
C GLY A 28 -24.83 -12.87 -14.55
N LEU A 29 -23.69 -12.17 -14.53
CA LEU A 29 -23.11 -11.50 -15.71
C LEU A 29 -21.75 -12.11 -16.07
N LEU A 30 -21.76 -13.08 -16.98
CA LEU A 30 -20.55 -13.64 -17.58
C LEU A 30 -20.16 -12.78 -18.79
N GLU A 31 -19.19 -11.89 -18.62
CA GLU A 31 -18.65 -11.10 -19.73
C GLU A 31 -17.75 -11.97 -20.62
N TRP A 32 -18.31 -12.46 -21.73
CA TRP A 32 -17.56 -13.26 -22.71
C TRP A 32 -16.79 -12.38 -23.69
N THR A 33 -15.49 -12.22 -23.45
CA THR A 33 -14.63 -11.41 -24.31
C THR A 33 -14.06 -12.20 -25.50
N ALA A 34 -13.50 -11.51 -26.49
CA ALA A 34 -12.78 -12.15 -27.59
C ALA A 34 -11.58 -13.01 -27.10
N GLU A 35 -10.95 -12.61 -25.99
CA GLU A 35 -9.89 -13.40 -25.35
C GLU A 35 -10.43 -14.70 -24.73
N CYS A 36 -11.65 -14.66 -24.15
CA CYS A 36 -12.33 -15.86 -23.66
C CYS A 36 -12.61 -16.81 -24.81
N GLN A 37 -13.15 -16.31 -25.93
CA GLN A 37 -13.40 -17.14 -27.12
C GLN A 37 -12.11 -17.78 -27.64
N LYS A 38 -11.03 -17.00 -27.77
CA LYS A 38 -9.72 -17.50 -28.22
C LYS A 38 -9.17 -18.59 -27.28
N GLY A 39 -9.26 -18.38 -25.96
CA GLY A 39 -8.83 -19.37 -24.98
C GLY A 39 -9.67 -20.66 -25.04
N PHE A 40 -10.98 -20.53 -25.22
CA PHE A 40 -11.89 -21.66 -25.37
C PHE A 40 -11.59 -22.50 -26.61
N ASP A 41 -11.42 -21.85 -27.76
CA ASP A 41 -11.11 -22.53 -29.02
C ASP A 41 -9.72 -23.18 -29.01
N GLU A 42 -8.73 -22.52 -28.40
CA GLU A 42 -7.40 -23.11 -28.23
C GLU A 42 -7.45 -24.36 -27.32
N ILE A 43 -8.22 -24.35 -26.23
CA ILE A 43 -8.39 -25.55 -25.38
C ILE A 43 -9.00 -26.70 -26.18
N LYS A 44 -10.04 -26.42 -26.99
CA LYS A 44 -10.64 -27.45 -27.85
C LYS A 44 -9.63 -28.01 -28.83
N LYS A 45 -8.83 -27.16 -29.47
CA LYS A 45 -7.76 -27.57 -30.37
C LYS A 45 -6.75 -28.49 -29.67
N ARG A 46 -6.26 -28.09 -28.49
CA ARG A 46 -5.29 -28.89 -27.72
C ARG A 46 -5.83 -30.23 -27.25
N LEU A 47 -7.14 -30.32 -26.97
CA LEU A 47 -7.78 -31.60 -26.65
C LEU A 47 -7.83 -32.54 -27.85
N MET A 48 -8.05 -31.99 -29.05
CA MET A 48 -8.02 -32.79 -30.30
C MET A 48 -6.60 -33.22 -30.68
N GLU A 49 -5.59 -32.42 -30.34
CA GLU A 49 -4.17 -32.67 -30.62
C GLU A 49 -3.41 -33.24 -29.40
N ALA A 50 -4.12 -33.78 -28.40
CA ALA A 50 -3.53 -34.18 -27.13
C ALA A 50 -2.48 -35.29 -27.33
N PRO A 51 -1.24 -35.12 -26.84
CA PRO A 51 -0.19 -36.11 -27.03
C PRO A 51 -0.41 -37.34 -26.13
N ALA A 52 0.13 -38.48 -26.56
CA ALA A 52 0.15 -39.67 -25.73
C ALA A 52 1.10 -39.49 -24.52
N LEU A 53 0.53 -39.44 -23.32
CA LEU A 53 1.31 -39.43 -22.08
C LEU A 53 1.82 -40.85 -21.75
N GLY A 54 2.98 -40.93 -21.11
CA GLY A 54 3.51 -42.13 -20.50
C GLY A 54 2.96 -42.32 -19.09
N LEU A 55 2.68 -43.57 -18.73
CA LEU A 55 2.47 -43.91 -17.32
C LEU A 55 3.81 -43.74 -16.58
N PRO A 56 3.80 -43.14 -15.37
CA PRO A 56 5.02 -42.98 -14.58
C PRO A 56 5.60 -44.35 -14.23
N ASN A 57 6.85 -44.60 -14.62
CA ASN A 57 7.59 -45.78 -14.20
C ASN A 57 8.53 -45.40 -13.05
N LEU A 58 8.25 -45.91 -11.85
CA LEU A 58 9.02 -45.58 -10.63
C LEU A 58 10.43 -46.17 -10.60
N GLU A 59 10.76 -47.09 -11.51
CA GLU A 59 12.10 -47.68 -11.63
C GLU A 59 13.05 -46.82 -12.47
N LYS A 60 12.54 -45.76 -13.11
CA LYS A 60 13.31 -44.88 -13.99
C LYS A 60 13.39 -43.46 -13.43
N PRO A 61 14.53 -42.77 -13.60
CA PRO A 61 14.64 -41.38 -13.22
C PRO A 61 13.70 -40.50 -14.04
N PHE A 62 13.22 -39.43 -13.42
CA PHE A 62 12.36 -38.44 -14.05
C PHE A 62 13.17 -37.22 -14.49
N GLN A 63 12.67 -36.52 -15.51
CA GLN A 63 13.20 -35.24 -15.96
C GLN A 63 12.07 -34.21 -15.99
N LEU A 64 12.23 -33.13 -15.22
CA LEU A 64 11.27 -32.03 -15.14
C LEU A 64 11.86 -30.80 -15.83
N TYR A 65 11.21 -30.31 -16.89
CA TYR A 65 11.59 -29.06 -17.54
C TYR A 65 10.68 -27.95 -17.03
N VAL A 66 11.29 -26.90 -16.47
CA VAL A 66 10.58 -25.77 -15.87
C VAL A 66 10.74 -24.53 -16.74
N HIS A 67 9.67 -23.77 -16.87
CA HIS A 67 9.68 -22.46 -17.49
C HIS A 67 8.73 -21.53 -16.75
N GLU A 68 9.04 -20.24 -16.72
CA GLU A 68 8.13 -19.21 -16.22
C GLU A 68 7.75 -18.30 -17.38
N ARG A 69 6.44 -18.11 -17.58
CA ARG A 69 5.93 -17.18 -18.58
C ARG A 69 4.66 -16.52 -18.08
N GLN A 70 4.55 -15.21 -18.27
CA GLN A 70 3.37 -14.42 -17.89
C GLN A 70 2.93 -14.66 -16.43
N GLN A 71 3.91 -14.77 -15.52
CA GLN A 71 3.71 -14.99 -14.08
C GLN A 71 3.06 -16.34 -13.75
N ALA A 72 3.19 -17.32 -14.65
CA ALA A 72 2.76 -18.69 -14.44
C ALA A 72 3.97 -19.65 -14.52
N ALA A 73 3.98 -20.61 -13.60
CA ALA A 73 4.88 -21.75 -13.62
C ALA A 73 4.37 -22.79 -14.61
N LEU A 74 5.21 -23.13 -15.58
CA LEU A 74 4.92 -24.06 -16.67
C LEU A 74 5.99 -25.14 -16.66
N GLY A 75 5.60 -26.38 -16.93
CA GLY A 75 6.60 -27.41 -17.09
C GLY A 75 6.05 -28.70 -17.64
N VAL A 76 6.98 -29.59 -17.96
CA VAL A 76 6.67 -30.94 -18.42
C VAL A 76 7.54 -31.94 -17.67
N LEU A 77 6.88 -32.93 -17.07
CA LEU A 77 7.52 -34.10 -16.51
C LEU A 77 7.68 -35.14 -17.61
N THR A 78 8.87 -35.69 -17.76
CA THR A 78 9.20 -36.65 -18.80
C THR A 78 10.02 -37.81 -18.24
N GLN A 79 10.02 -38.93 -18.97
CA GLN A 79 10.92 -40.05 -18.74
C GLN A 79 11.49 -40.53 -20.07
N LEU A 80 12.65 -41.19 -20.00
CA LEU A 80 13.28 -41.77 -21.18
C LEU A 80 12.58 -43.07 -21.61
N LEU A 81 12.17 -43.09 -22.87
CA LEU A 81 11.76 -44.29 -23.60
C LEU A 81 12.76 -44.54 -24.73
N GLY A 82 13.79 -45.35 -24.43
CA GLY A 82 14.97 -45.43 -25.28
C GLY A 82 15.72 -44.10 -25.27
N THR A 83 15.91 -43.49 -26.43
CA THR A 83 16.52 -42.16 -26.60
C THR A 83 15.50 -41.01 -26.53
N TRP A 84 14.20 -41.31 -26.56
CA TRP A 84 13.14 -40.32 -26.64
C TRP A 84 12.69 -39.85 -25.25
N LYS A 85 12.43 -38.55 -25.12
CA LYS A 85 11.84 -37.95 -23.92
C LYS A 85 10.32 -38.04 -24.03
N ARG A 86 9.70 -39.00 -23.35
CA ARG A 86 8.25 -39.19 -23.35
C ARG A 86 7.62 -38.37 -22.22
N PRO A 87 6.67 -37.47 -22.51
CA PRO A 87 5.92 -36.75 -21.48
C PRO A 87 5.10 -37.69 -20.60
N VAL A 88 5.16 -37.50 -19.30
CA VAL A 88 4.31 -38.13 -18.27
C VAL A 88 3.17 -37.18 -17.89
N GLY A 89 3.42 -35.87 -17.91
CA GLY A 89 2.39 -34.87 -17.69
C GLY A 89 2.88 -33.43 -17.85
N TYR A 90 1.96 -32.56 -18.25
CA TYR A 90 2.17 -31.11 -18.33
C TYR A 90 1.63 -30.43 -17.08
N PHE A 91 2.41 -29.50 -16.54
CA PHE A 91 2.04 -28.71 -15.38
C PHE A 91 1.90 -27.25 -15.76
N SER A 92 0.86 -26.62 -15.22
CA SER A 92 0.64 -25.19 -15.36
C SER A 92 -0.03 -24.66 -14.11
N LYS A 93 0.66 -23.77 -13.38
CA LYS A 93 0.18 -23.16 -12.14
C LYS A 93 0.46 -21.66 -12.15
N GLN A 94 -0.49 -20.88 -11.65
CA GLN A 94 -0.27 -19.46 -11.41
C GLN A 94 0.65 -19.28 -10.20
N LEU A 95 1.60 -18.34 -10.27
CA LEU A 95 2.38 -17.94 -9.11
C LEU A 95 1.49 -17.23 -8.08
N ASP A 96 1.86 -17.28 -6.81
CA ASP A 96 1.20 -16.49 -5.77
C ASP A 96 1.49 -15.00 -5.96
N ASP A 97 0.60 -14.13 -5.45
CA ASP A 97 0.65 -12.69 -5.75
C ASP A 97 1.95 -12.01 -5.27
N VAL A 98 2.61 -12.57 -4.25
CA VAL A 98 3.94 -12.10 -3.84
C VAL A 98 4.95 -12.42 -4.94
N SER A 99 5.02 -13.68 -5.37
CA SER A 99 5.96 -14.15 -6.39
C SER A 99 5.68 -13.55 -7.77
N LYS A 100 4.43 -13.23 -8.11
CA LYS A 100 4.08 -12.56 -9.38
C LYS A 100 4.78 -11.20 -9.56
N GLY A 101 5.00 -10.48 -8.47
CA GLY A 101 5.70 -9.18 -8.49
C GLY A 101 7.19 -9.26 -8.19
N TRP A 102 7.79 -10.44 -8.34
CA TRP A 102 9.23 -10.58 -8.33
C TRP A 102 9.82 -10.31 -9.72
N PRO A 103 11.13 -9.95 -9.79
CA PRO A 103 11.83 -9.79 -11.05
C PRO A 103 11.73 -11.02 -11.93
N ALA A 104 11.81 -10.82 -13.24
CA ALA A 104 11.72 -11.89 -14.24
C ALA A 104 12.68 -13.05 -13.96
N CYS A 105 13.93 -12.79 -13.54
CA CYS A 105 14.89 -13.85 -13.24
C CYS A 105 14.62 -14.56 -11.91
N LEU A 106 13.86 -13.95 -10.98
CA LEU A 106 13.55 -14.53 -9.67
C LEU A 106 12.25 -15.32 -9.67
N ARG A 107 11.26 -14.96 -10.50
CA ARG A 107 10.02 -15.72 -10.69
C ARG A 107 10.22 -17.21 -11.02
N PRO A 108 11.18 -17.60 -11.89
CA PRO A 108 11.57 -18.98 -12.15
C PRO A 108 11.94 -19.78 -10.90
N VAL A 109 12.48 -19.15 -9.86
CA VAL A 109 12.79 -19.83 -8.58
C VAL A 109 11.50 -20.34 -7.93
N ALA A 110 10.49 -19.47 -7.80
CA ALA A 110 9.18 -19.87 -7.30
C ALA A 110 8.51 -20.91 -8.20
N ALA A 111 8.60 -20.73 -9.52
CA ALA A 111 8.04 -21.67 -10.48
C ALA A 111 8.65 -23.07 -10.31
N THR A 112 9.97 -23.15 -10.13
CA THR A 112 10.70 -24.42 -9.94
C THR A 112 10.20 -25.16 -8.70
N VAL A 113 10.13 -24.47 -7.54
CA VAL A 113 9.65 -25.08 -6.28
C VAL A 113 8.21 -25.59 -6.43
N ILE A 114 7.32 -24.80 -7.02
CA ILE A 114 5.91 -25.18 -7.20
C ILE A 114 5.79 -26.43 -8.09
N LEU A 115 6.57 -26.51 -9.17
CA LEU A 115 6.49 -27.64 -10.09
C LEU A 115 7.16 -28.91 -9.56
N ILE A 116 8.21 -28.78 -8.75
CA ILE A 116 8.77 -29.93 -8.00
C ILE A 116 7.71 -30.53 -7.08
N GLU A 117 7.00 -29.70 -6.31
CA GLU A 117 5.91 -30.16 -5.43
C GLU A 117 4.78 -30.86 -6.20
N GLU A 118 4.46 -30.42 -7.42
CA GLU A 118 3.48 -31.11 -8.27
C GLU A 118 4.03 -32.40 -8.88
N ALA A 119 5.28 -32.40 -9.33
CA ALA A 119 5.93 -33.58 -9.89
C ALA A 119 6.03 -34.71 -8.86
N ARG A 120 6.34 -34.39 -7.60
CA ARG A 120 6.43 -35.36 -6.50
C ARG A 120 5.16 -36.17 -6.28
N LYS A 121 3.99 -35.63 -6.62
CA LYS A 121 2.72 -36.37 -6.55
C LYS A 121 2.65 -37.54 -7.54
N LEU A 122 3.43 -37.48 -8.62
CA LEU A 122 3.53 -38.53 -9.64
C LEU A 122 4.80 -39.37 -9.48
N THR A 123 5.91 -38.79 -9.02
CA THR A 123 7.18 -39.51 -8.86
C THR A 123 7.30 -40.27 -7.55
N LEU A 124 6.47 -39.95 -6.55
CA LEU A 124 6.46 -40.61 -5.23
C LEU A 124 7.84 -40.64 -4.56
N GLY A 125 8.62 -39.55 -4.72
CA GLY A 125 9.95 -39.41 -4.13
C GLY A 125 11.10 -40.02 -4.94
N GLN A 126 10.84 -40.51 -6.16
CA GLN A 126 11.90 -40.99 -7.05
C GLN A 126 12.76 -39.84 -7.61
N PRO A 127 14.03 -40.09 -7.96
CA PRO A 127 14.96 -39.07 -8.45
C PRO A 127 14.42 -38.27 -9.65
N ILE A 128 14.56 -36.94 -9.57
CA ILE A 128 14.13 -35.97 -10.58
C ILE A 128 15.31 -35.07 -10.95
N THR A 129 15.68 -35.10 -12.23
CA THR A 129 16.55 -34.05 -12.79
C THR A 129 15.69 -32.88 -13.23
N VAL A 130 15.87 -31.73 -12.59
CA VAL A 130 15.09 -30.52 -12.84
C VAL A 130 15.91 -29.55 -13.69
N PHE A 131 15.42 -29.29 -14.89
CA PHE A 131 15.99 -28.38 -15.86
C PHE A 131 15.36 -27.00 -15.75
N VAL A 132 16.18 -26.00 -15.44
CA VAL A 132 15.75 -24.62 -15.21
C VAL A 132 16.44 -23.64 -16.17
N PRO A 133 15.77 -22.57 -16.63
CA PRO A 133 16.34 -21.60 -17.56
C PRO A 133 17.34 -20.63 -16.92
N HIS A 134 17.37 -20.56 -15.59
CA HIS A 134 18.25 -19.68 -14.84
C HIS A 134 18.95 -20.46 -13.72
N ALA A 135 20.12 -19.99 -13.28
CA ALA A 135 20.84 -20.53 -12.13
C ALA A 135 20.11 -20.20 -10.80
N VAL A 136 19.03 -20.92 -10.52
CA VAL A 136 18.10 -20.64 -9.40
C VAL A 136 18.77 -20.68 -8.03
N ILE A 137 19.75 -21.55 -7.81
CA ILE A 137 20.49 -21.65 -6.54
C ILE A 137 21.29 -20.36 -6.30
N SER A 138 22.10 -19.96 -7.27
CA SER A 138 22.93 -18.75 -7.18
C SER A 138 22.08 -17.50 -6.94
N LEU A 139 20.89 -17.44 -7.53
CA LEU A 139 19.93 -16.35 -7.30
C LEU A 139 19.35 -16.38 -5.88
N LEU A 140 19.02 -17.58 -5.38
CA LEU A 140 18.49 -17.77 -4.04
C LEU A 140 19.52 -17.35 -2.97
N GLU A 141 20.78 -17.74 -3.13
CA GLU A 141 21.85 -17.41 -2.18
C GLU A 141 22.21 -15.93 -2.20
N ASN A 142 22.41 -15.35 -3.39
CA ASN A 142 22.88 -13.95 -3.50
C ASN A 142 21.76 -12.93 -3.26
N LYS A 143 20.54 -13.21 -3.69
CA LYS A 143 19.43 -12.23 -3.69
C LYS A 143 18.20 -12.67 -2.90
N GLY A 144 18.10 -13.93 -2.47
CA GLY A 144 16.90 -14.44 -1.80
C GLY A 144 16.48 -13.63 -0.57
N HIS A 145 17.45 -13.20 0.25
CA HIS A 145 17.20 -12.41 1.48
C HIS A 145 16.54 -11.04 1.23
N ARG A 146 16.67 -10.46 0.03
CA ARG A 146 16.03 -9.16 -0.32
C ARG A 146 14.54 -9.29 -0.65
N TRP A 147 14.11 -10.45 -1.15
CA TRP A 147 12.82 -10.61 -1.84
C TRP A 147 11.92 -11.66 -1.21
N ILE A 148 12.51 -12.60 -0.49
CA ILE A 148 11.87 -13.79 0.03
C ILE A 148 11.89 -13.67 1.56
N SER A 149 10.73 -13.85 2.19
CA SER A 149 10.68 -13.88 3.66
C SER A 149 11.53 -15.04 4.20
N PRO A 150 12.12 -14.93 5.41
CA PRO A 150 12.96 -15.98 5.97
C PRO A 150 12.27 -17.36 5.96
N SER A 151 10.98 -17.43 6.29
CA SER A 151 10.19 -18.66 6.27
C SER A 151 10.05 -19.26 4.86
N ARG A 152 9.84 -18.42 3.84
CA ARG A 152 9.72 -18.87 2.46
C ARG A 152 11.08 -19.27 1.89
N LEU A 153 12.15 -18.56 2.30
CA LEU A 153 13.52 -18.85 1.91
C LEU A 153 13.95 -20.22 2.45
N ALA A 154 13.69 -20.50 3.73
CA ALA A 154 13.93 -21.81 4.34
C ALA A 154 13.17 -22.92 3.60
N LYS A 155 11.89 -22.70 3.28
CA LYS A 155 11.11 -23.65 2.48
C LYS A 155 11.76 -23.93 1.11
N TYR A 156 12.26 -22.90 0.43
CA TYR A 156 12.88 -23.05 -0.89
C TYR A 156 14.22 -23.77 -0.80
N HIS A 157 15.04 -23.47 0.22
CA HIS A 157 16.27 -24.20 0.48
C HIS A 157 16.00 -25.68 0.75
N ALA A 158 15.00 -25.99 1.59
CA ALA A 158 14.61 -27.36 1.85
C ALA A 158 14.25 -28.11 0.56
N VAL A 159 13.41 -27.51 -0.31
CA VAL A 159 12.99 -28.19 -1.55
C VAL A 159 14.12 -28.31 -2.59
N LEU A 160 14.99 -27.32 -2.71
CA LEU A 160 15.97 -27.23 -3.81
C LEU A 160 17.35 -27.80 -3.47
N LEU A 161 17.76 -27.82 -2.19
CA LEU A 161 19.12 -28.17 -1.78
C LEU A 161 19.19 -29.33 -0.78
N GLU A 162 18.24 -29.43 0.15
CA GLU A 162 18.34 -30.40 1.25
C GLU A 162 17.80 -31.79 0.89
N GLN A 163 17.04 -31.91 -0.20
CA GLN A 163 16.41 -33.17 -0.61
C GLN A 163 17.30 -33.93 -1.58
N ASP A 164 17.42 -35.24 -1.37
CA ASP A 164 18.25 -36.16 -2.14
C ASP A 164 17.61 -36.61 -3.46
N ASP A 165 16.30 -36.40 -3.63
CA ASP A 165 15.57 -36.74 -4.85
C ASP A 165 15.74 -35.70 -5.98
N ILE A 166 16.34 -34.53 -5.74
CA ILE A 166 16.43 -33.45 -6.73
C ILE A 166 17.86 -33.23 -7.22
N THR A 167 18.04 -33.20 -8.54
CA THR A 167 19.28 -32.72 -9.19
C THR A 167 18.95 -31.56 -10.13
N LEU A 168 19.55 -30.39 -9.90
CA LEU A 168 19.31 -29.20 -10.73
C LEU A 168 20.30 -29.13 -11.89
N SER A 169 19.80 -28.79 -13.08
CA SER A 169 20.59 -28.58 -14.29
C SER A 169 20.07 -27.38 -15.08
N ILE A 170 20.94 -26.71 -15.84
CA ILE A 170 20.57 -25.52 -16.61
C ILE A 170 20.13 -25.94 -18.01
N CYS A 171 18.98 -25.42 -18.45
CA CYS A 171 18.47 -25.57 -19.81
C CYS A 171 17.83 -24.26 -20.27
N THR A 172 18.52 -23.53 -21.15
CA THR A 172 18.14 -22.18 -21.58
C THR A 172 17.00 -22.16 -22.61
N THR A 173 16.85 -23.21 -23.40
CA THR A 173 15.96 -23.25 -24.57
C THR A 173 15.00 -24.44 -24.50
N LEU A 174 13.71 -24.11 -24.43
CA LEU A 174 12.60 -25.06 -24.56
C LEU A 174 11.73 -24.68 -25.74
N ASN A 175 11.23 -25.67 -26.48
CA ASN A 175 10.27 -25.45 -27.54
C ASN A 175 8.95 -24.93 -26.94
N PRO A 176 8.44 -23.75 -27.34
CA PRO A 176 7.25 -23.14 -26.74
C PRO A 176 5.97 -23.96 -26.86
N ALA A 177 5.88 -24.88 -27.83
CA ALA A 177 4.68 -25.67 -28.10
C ALA A 177 4.55 -26.88 -27.16
N ASN A 178 5.67 -27.55 -26.84
CA ASN A 178 5.69 -28.81 -26.08
C ASN A 178 6.59 -28.77 -24.83
N LEU A 179 7.26 -27.64 -24.55
CA LEU A 179 8.16 -27.44 -23.42
C LEU A 179 9.32 -28.46 -23.34
N LEU A 180 9.64 -29.14 -24.45
CA LEU A 180 10.78 -30.03 -24.54
C LEU A 180 12.04 -29.26 -24.96
N PRO A 181 13.24 -29.69 -24.52
CA PRO A 181 14.48 -29.02 -24.88
C PRO A 181 14.77 -29.17 -26.37
N THR A 182 15.34 -28.12 -26.96
CA THR A 182 15.88 -28.14 -28.32
C THR A 182 17.34 -28.61 -28.31
N PRO A 183 17.86 -29.22 -29.40
CA PRO A 183 19.26 -29.66 -29.49
C PRO A 183 20.26 -28.51 -29.33
N GLU A 184 19.88 -27.31 -29.74
CA GLU A 184 20.65 -26.09 -29.55
C GLU A 184 20.44 -25.57 -28.13
N GLN A 185 21.48 -25.66 -27.29
CA GLN A 185 21.56 -24.86 -26.07
C GLN A 185 21.76 -23.41 -26.49
N GLY A 186 20.76 -22.57 -26.25
CA GLY A 186 20.89 -21.14 -26.51
C GLY A 186 21.93 -20.51 -25.58
N GLU A 187 22.63 -19.49 -26.06
CA GLU A 187 23.51 -18.68 -25.22
C GLU A 187 22.73 -18.09 -24.03
N ILE A 188 23.39 -18.00 -22.87
CA ILE A 188 22.84 -17.33 -21.70
C ILE A 188 22.67 -15.85 -22.07
N GLN A 189 21.43 -15.45 -22.35
CA GLN A 189 21.13 -14.13 -22.91
C GLN A 189 21.46 -12.96 -21.96
N HIS A 190 21.56 -13.22 -20.65
CA HIS A 190 21.86 -12.20 -19.65
C HIS A 190 22.37 -12.83 -18.35
N ASP A 191 23.13 -12.05 -17.57
CA ASP A 191 23.41 -12.39 -16.17
C ASP A 191 22.22 -11.97 -15.29
N CYS A 192 21.55 -12.97 -14.72
CA CYS A 192 20.40 -12.78 -13.84
C CYS A 192 20.68 -11.86 -12.65
N LEU A 193 21.89 -11.88 -12.07
CA LEU A 193 22.21 -11.02 -10.93
C LEU A 193 22.26 -9.56 -11.34
N THR A 194 22.99 -9.28 -12.42
CA THR A 194 23.06 -7.95 -13.04
C THR A 194 21.69 -7.46 -13.50
N THR A 195 20.88 -8.31 -14.16
CA THR A 195 19.53 -7.94 -14.61
C THR A 195 18.60 -7.63 -13.45
N ILE A 196 18.63 -8.41 -12.36
CA ILE A 196 17.83 -8.10 -11.16
C ILE A 196 18.24 -6.75 -10.56
N GLU A 197 19.54 -6.44 -10.51
CA GLU A 197 20.02 -5.15 -10.03
C GLU A 197 19.60 -3.98 -10.91
N GLN A 198 19.72 -4.12 -12.24
CA GLN A 198 19.33 -3.10 -13.21
C GLN A 198 17.82 -2.84 -13.24
N VAL A 199 17.00 -3.89 -13.11
CA VAL A 199 15.53 -3.78 -13.10
C VAL A 199 15.02 -3.18 -11.79
N TYR A 200 15.72 -3.41 -10.68
CA TYR A 200 15.23 -3.05 -9.35
C TYR A 200 15.80 -1.76 -8.80
N SER A 201 16.99 -1.39 -9.24
CA SER A 201 17.45 -0.07 -8.94
C SER A 201 16.57 0.91 -9.68
N SER A 202 15.76 1.68 -8.95
CA SER A 202 15.05 2.85 -9.48
C SER A 202 16.02 3.75 -10.26
N ARG A 203 17.32 3.63 -9.96
CA ARG A 203 18.46 4.13 -10.72
C ARG A 203 19.77 3.43 -10.26
N PRO A 204 20.47 2.60 -11.09
CA PRO A 204 21.58 1.71 -10.68
C PRO A 204 22.66 2.29 -9.76
N ASP A 205 22.92 3.59 -9.86
CA ASP A 205 23.90 4.36 -9.10
C ASP A 205 23.33 5.06 -7.85
N LEU A 206 22.07 4.82 -7.49
CA LEU A 206 21.44 5.34 -6.28
C LEU A 206 22.00 4.63 -5.05
N GLN A 207 22.66 5.40 -4.17
CA GLN A 207 23.30 4.87 -2.97
C GLN A 207 22.44 5.11 -1.72
N ASP A 208 22.56 4.24 -0.73
CA ASP A 208 22.02 4.42 0.63
C ASP A 208 23.05 5.04 1.59
N THR A 209 24.27 5.28 1.10
CA THR A 209 25.37 5.91 1.82
C THR A 209 25.74 7.26 1.19
N PRO A 210 26.22 8.23 1.99
CA PRO A 210 26.54 9.56 1.48
C PRO A 210 27.64 9.55 0.43
N LEU A 211 27.44 10.26 -0.67
CA LEU A 211 28.48 10.51 -1.66
C LEU A 211 29.53 11.44 -1.07
N ALA A 212 30.82 11.15 -1.31
CA ALA A 212 31.91 12.05 -0.94
C ALA A 212 32.00 13.26 -1.89
N ASP A 213 31.60 13.07 -3.15
CA ASP A 213 31.69 14.04 -4.24
C ASP A 213 30.32 14.68 -4.55
N PHE A 214 29.64 15.21 -3.54
CA PHE A 214 28.31 15.80 -3.70
C PHE A 214 28.36 17.30 -4.05
N ASP A 215 27.43 17.72 -4.91
CA ASP A 215 27.20 19.13 -5.26
C ASP A 215 26.10 19.75 -4.37
N LEU A 216 25.22 18.91 -3.80
CA LEU A 216 24.08 19.36 -3.00
C LEU A 216 23.79 18.41 -1.84
N GLU A 217 23.59 18.97 -0.64
CA GLU A 217 23.18 18.22 0.55
C GLU A 217 21.83 18.76 1.03
N LEU A 218 20.81 17.89 0.99
CA LEU A 218 19.42 18.21 1.29
C LEU A 218 18.90 17.37 2.46
N TYR A 219 17.99 17.95 3.21
CA TYR A 219 17.22 17.32 4.27
C TYR A 219 15.74 17.55 3.99
N THR A 220 14.93 16.51 4.12
CA THR A 220 13.51 16.55 3.77
C THR A 220 12.67 16.07 4.92
N ASP A 221 11.52 16.70 5.12
CA ASP A 221 10.52 16.26 6.10
C ASP A 221 9.10 16.56 5.59
N GLY A 222 8.17 15.69 5.97
CA GLY A 222 6.74 15.80 5.68
C GLY A 222 5.91 15.77 6.96
N SER A 223 5.30 16.90 7.31
CA SER A 223 4.51 17.03 8.53
C SER A 223 3.00 16.98 8.26
N SER A 224 2.26 16.31 9.14
CA SER A 224 0.80 16.30 9.13
C SER A 224 0.24 16.10 10.54
N PHE A 225 -0.52 17.07 11.05
CA PHE A 225 -1.11 17.03 12.39
C PHE A 225 -2.46 17.76 12.45
N MET A 226 -3.20 17.59 13.54
CA MET A 226 -4.46 18.30 13.77
C MET A 226 -4.19 19.60 14.52
N SER A 227 -4.69 20.73 14.03
CA SER A 227 -4.65 22.03 14.70
C SER A 227 -5.98 22.74 14.53
N GLY A 228 -6.61 23.18 15.63
CA GLY A 228 -7.91 23.84 15.57
C GLY A 228 -9.04 23.01 14.94
N GLY A 229 -8.97 21.67 15.03
CA GLY A 229 -9.96 20.77 14.42
C GLY A 229 -9.80 20.54 12.91
N LYS A 230 -8.90 21.29 12.24
CA LYS A 230 -8.52 21.07 10.83
C LYS A 230 -7.19 20.30 10.77
N ARG A 231 -7.03 19.39 9.80
CA ARG A 231 -5.74 18.74 9.53
C ARG A 231 -4.85 19.71 8.76
N CYS A 232 -3.66 19.94 9.27
CA CYS A 232 -2.63 20.79 8.68
C CYS A 232 -1.50 19.89 8.22
N ALA A 233 -1.11 20.03 6.96
CA ALA A 233 -0.02 19.26 6.37
C ALA A 233 0.89 20.18 5.56
N GLY A 234 2.17 19.85 5.51
CA GLY A 234 3.19 20.63 4.81
C GLY A 234 4.43 19.78 4.59
N TYR A 235 5.27 20.20 3.67
CA TYR A 235 6.59 19.59 3.46
C TYR A 235 7.66 20.66 3.47
N ALA A 236 8.90 20.24 3.69
CA ALA A 236 10.06 21.09 3.51
C ALA A 236 11.22 20.32 2.90
N VAL A 237 12.01 21.05 2.10
CA VAL A 237 13.32 20.68 1.59
C VAL A 237 14.29 21.78 2.00
N VAL A 238 15.26 21.42 2.81
CA VAL A 238 16.21 22.36 3.40
C VAL A 238 17.63 21.92 3.15
N THR A 239 18.56 22.86 3.09
CA THR A 239 19.97 22.56 3.31
C THR A 239 20.28 22.69 4.81
N ARG A 240 21.55 22.52 5.18
CA ARG A 240 22.00 22.76 6.55
C ARG A 240 21.68 24.18 7.05
N ASP A 241 21.80 25.17 6.15
CA ASP A 241 21.88 26.58 6.53
C ASP A 241 20.65 27.40 6.08
N HIS A 242 19.87 26.93 5.11
CA HIS A 242 18.70 27.63 4.59
C HIS A 242 17.56 26.68 4.18
N VAL A 243 16.34 27.19 4.17
CA VAL A 243 15.17 26.49 3.60
C VAL A 243 15.17 26.77 2.10
N LEU A 244 15.19 25.71 1.27
CA LEU A 244 15.11 25.86 -0.18
C LEU A 244 13.66 25.94 -0.64
N GLU A 245 12.82 25.07 -0.08
CA GLU A 245 11.41 24.97 -0.43
C GLU A 245 10.65 24.50 0.80
N ALA A 246 9.51 25.13 1.09
CA ALA A 246 8.62 24.66 2.14
C ALA A 246 7.22 25.17 1.83
N GLU A 247 6.26 24.29 1.63
CA GLU A 247 4.93 24.64 1.15
C GLU A 247 3.83 23.89 1.92
N PRO A 248 2.65 24.50 2.11
CA PRO A 248 1.50 23.82 2.69
C PRO A 248 0.93 22.78 1.71
N LEU A 249 0.45 21.68 2.26
CA LEU A 249 -0.25 20.61 1.54
C LEU A 249 -1.76 20.67 1.81
N SER A 250 -2.52 19.89 1.04
CA SER A 250 -3.98 19.80 1.21
C SER A 250 -4.37 19.16 2.56
N HIS A 251 -5.51 19.58 3.10
CA HIS A 251 -5.98 19.15 4.43
C HIS A 251 -6.26 17.64 4.55
N ASP A 252 -6.38 16.91 3.45
CA ASP A 252 -6.53 15.45 3.41
C ASP A 252 -5.19 14.69 3.43
N THR A 253 -4.06 15.40 3.31
CA THR A 253 -2.73 14.79 3.23
C THR A 253 -2.35 14.13 4.56
N SER A 254 -1.89 12.87 4.50
CA SER A 254 -1.34 12.14 5.65
C SER A 254 0.16 12.43 5.83
N ALA A 255 0.71 12.11 7.00
CA ALA A 255 2.15 12.22 7.24
C ALA A 255 2.96 11.45 6.19
N GLN A 256 2.63 10.18 5.95
CA GLN A 256 3.31 9.37 4.93
C GLN A 256 3.24 9.96 3.51
N LYS A 257 2.11 10.58 3.15
CA LYS A 257 1.95 11.24 1.85
C LYS A 257 2.80 12.51 1.77
N ALA A 258 2.84 13.30 2.85
CA ALA A 258 3.69 14.49 2.94
C ALA A 258 5.17 14.14 2.79
N GLU A 259 5.62 13.05 3.42
CA GLU A 259 7.00 12.55 3.32
C GLU A 259 7.38 12.15 1.89
N LEU A 260 6.50 11.44 1.19
CA LEU A 260 6.71 11.09 -0.22
C LEU A 260 6.82 12.35 -1.09
N ILE A 261 5.99 13.36 -0.84
CA ILE A 261 6.03 14.63 -1.57
C ILE A 261 7.33 15.38 -1.26
N ALA A 262 7.74 15.47 0.01
CA ALA A 262 8.98 16.11 0.43
C ALA A 262 10.20 15.52 -0.29
N LEU A 263 10.30 14.19 -0.30
CA LEU A 263 11.40 13.49 -0.96
C LEU A 263 11.38 13.66 -2.48
N THR A 264 10.18 13.63 -3.09
CA THR A 264 10.01 13.86 -4.54
C THR A 264 10.52 15.25 -4.92
N ARG A 265 10.14 16.29 -4.16
CA ARG A 265 10.56 17.67 -4.41
C ARG A 265 12.07 17.86 -4.25
N ALA A 266 12.69 17.21 -3.26
CA ALA A 266 14.14 17.27 -3.11
C ALA A 266 14.91 16.64 -4.28
N LEU A 267 14.38 15.54 -4.84
CA LEU A 267 14.94 14.92 -6.03
C LEU A 267 14.79 15.83 -7.26
N GLU A 268 13.66 16.51 -7.40
CA GLU A 268 13.42 17.47 -8.49
C GLU A 268 14.36 18.69 -8.40
N ILE A 269 14.56 19.24 -7.20
CA ILE A 269 15.54 20.32 -6.95
C ILE A 269 16.98 19.87 -7.28
N SER A 270 17.25 18.57 -7.16
CA SER A 270 18.55 17.96 -7.41
C SER A 270 18.82 17.63 -8.88
N THR A 271 17.94 18.03 -9.81
CA THR A 271 18.07 17.75 -11.25
C THR A 271 19.45 18.12 -11.79
N GLY A 272 20.12 17.17 -12.43
CA GLY A 272 21.45 17.35 -13.02
C GLY A 272 22.62 17.49 -12.04
N LYS A 273 22.39 17.39 -10.72
CA LYS A 273 23.42 17.51 -9.67
C LYS A 273 23.74 16.17 -9.02
N ARG A 274 24.90 16.07 -8.35
CA ARG A 274 25.20 14.96 -7.43
C ARG A 274 24.67 15.31 -6.04
N ALA A 275 23.64 14.62 -5.57
CA ALA A 275 22.92 15.02 -4.36
C ALA A 275 22.91 13.96 -3.26
N ASN A 276 23.16 14.37 -2.03
CA ASN A 276 22.88 13.62 -0.81
C ASN A 276 21.56 14.13 -0.23
N ILE A 277 20.56 13.26 -0.10
CA ILE A 277 19.23 13.61 0.40
C ILE A 277 18.94 12.78 1.64
N TYR A 278 18.75 13.45 2.77
CA TYR A 278 18.43 12.84 4.05
C TYR A 278 16.93 12.90 4.32
N THR A 279 16.34 11.76 4.69
CA THR A 279 14.95 11.63 5.12
C THR A 279 14.89 10.82 6.41
N ASP A 280 13.99 11.15 7.33
CA ASP A 280 13.72 10.34 8.52
C ASP A 280 12.49 9.41 8.36
N SER A 281 11.84 9.46 7.20
CA SER A 281 10.77 8.56 6.82
C SER A 281 11.32 7.23 6.31
N LYS A 282 11.29 6.20 7.16
CA LYS A 282 11.53 4.80 6.74
C LYS A 282 10.65 4.37 5.57
N TYR A 283 9.43 4.89 5.52
CA TYR A 283 8.51 4.58 4.44
C TYR A 283 9.01 5.15 3.12
N ALA A 284 9.28 6.47 3.04
CA ALA A 284 9.76 7.10 1.82
C ALA A 284 11.11 6.53 1.35
N PHE A 285 12.04 6.29 2.28
CA PHE A 285 13.30 5.59 2.02
C PHE A 285 13.07 4.21 1.42
N GLY A 286 12.19 3.41 2.05
CA GLY A 286 11.85 2.07 1.58
C GLY A 286 11.21 2.08 0.20
N VAL A 287 10.36 3.07 -0.12
CA VAL A 287 9.77 3.23 -1.46
C VAL A 287 10.85 3.51 -2.51
N ALA A 288 11.79 4.42 -2.23
CA ALA A 288 12.84 4.78 -3.18
C ALA A 288 13.83 3.63 -3.45
N HIS A 289 14.22 2.88 -2.41
CA HIS A 289 15.26 1.85 -2.49
C HIS A 289 14.75 0.42 -2.71
N ALA A 290 13.54 0.08 -2.25
CA ALA A 290 13.04 -1.29 -2.29
C ALA A 290 11.65 -1.41 -2.95
N HIS A 291 10.66 -0.62 -2.57
CA HIS A 291 9.26 -0.96 -2.94
C HIS A 291 8.76 -0.34 -4.25
N GLY A 292 9.52 0.58 -4.85
CA GLY A 292 9.18 1.27 -6.08
C GLY A 292 8.91 0.38 -7.29
N ALA A 293 9.91 -0.45 -7.65
CA ALA A 293 9.83 -1.31 -8.83
C ALA A 293 8.83 -2.47 -8.65
N ILE A 294 8.74 -3.05 -7.45
CA ILE A 294 7.73 -4.08 -7.11
C ILE A 294 6.32 -3.56 -7.32
N TRP A 295 6.01 -2.36 -6.84
CA TRP A 295 4.67 -1.80 -6.99
C TRP A 295 4.40 -1.37 -8.44
N LYS A 296 5.39 -0.88 -9.17
CA LYS A 296 5.25 -0.60 -10.61
C LYS A 296 4.91 -1.88 -11.40
N GLU A 297 5.60 -2.99 -11.14
CA GLU A 297 5.33 -4.28 -11.80
C GLU A 297 4.01 -4.93 -11.36
N ARG A 298 3.56 -4.69 -10.12
CA ARG A 298 2.26 -5.16 -9.60
C ARG A 298 1.08 -4.25 -9.98
N GLY A 299 1.28 -3.23 -10.81
CA GLY A 299 0.21 -2.28 -11.16
C GLY A 299 -0.30 -1.47 -9.97
N LEU A 300 0.58 -1.14 -9.02
CA LEU A 300 0.30 -0.44 -7.76
C LEU A 300 -0.67 -1.21 -6.85
N LEU A 301 -0.66 -2.54 -6.89
CA LEU A 301 -1.43 -3.40 -6.00
C LEU A 301 -0.55 -3.96 -4.87
N ASN A 302 -1.11 -4.05 -3.67
CA ASN A 302 -0.47 -4.75 -2.56
C ASN A 302 -0.63 -6.29 -2.72
N SER A 303 -0.05 -7.05 -1.81
CA SER A 303 -0.11 -8.53 -1.83
C SER A 303 -1.51 -9.11 -1.63
N GLN A 304 -2.50 -8.31 -1.24
CA GLN A 304 -3.91 -8.70 -1.13
C GLN A 304 -4.74 -8.23 -2.33
N GLY A 305 -4.11 -7.69 -3.38
CA GLY A 305 -4.79 -7.19 -4.57
C GLY A 305 -5.52 -5.87 -4.39
N THR A 306 -5.32 -5.15 -3.29
CA THR A 306 -5.88 -3.80 -3.11
C THR A 306 -4.90 -2.72 -3.54
N PRO A 307 -5.37 -1.60 -4.12
CA PRO A 307 -4.51 -0.51 -4.54
C PRO A 307 -3.67 0.04 -3.39
N VAL A 308 -2.40 0.29 -3.65
CA VAL A 308 -1.50 0.95 -2.71
C VAL A 308 -2.04 2.37 -2.46
N LYS A 309 -2.21 2.70 -1.18
CA LYS A 309 -2.90 3.91 -0.69
C LYS A 309 -2.43 5.24 -1.31
N TYR A 310 -1.17 5.32 -1.76
CA TYR A 310 -0.53 6.52 -2.33
C TYR A 310 0.14 6.26 -3.70
N GLY A 311 -0.45 5.38 -4.52
CA GLY A 311 0.17 4.92 -5.77
C GLY A 311 0.60 6.03 -6.72
N THR A 312 -0.14 7.14 -6.79
CA THR A 312 0.19 8.31 -7.63
C THR A 312 1.47 9.02 -7.18
N GLU A 313 1.62 9.25 -5.89
CA GLU A 313 2.78 9.93 -5.29
C GLU A 313 4.03 9.03 -5.35
N ILE A 314 3.84 7.72 -5.16
CA ILE A 314 4.90 6.73 -5.36
C ILE A 314 5.43 6.78 -6.80
N MET A 315 4.56 6.83 -7.81
CA MET A 315 5.00 6.90 -9.21
C MET A 315 5.77 8.18 -9.51
N LYS A 316 5.34 9.32 -8.95
CA LYS A 316 6.06 10.59 -9.08
C LYS A 316 7.45 10.52 -8.43
N LEU A 317 7.53 9.95 -7.22
CA LEU A 317 8.80 9.74 -6.53
C LEU A 317 9.76 8.92 -7.40
N LEU A 318 9.30 7.81 -7.98
CA LEU A 318 10.13 6.95 -8.81
C LEU A 318 10.58 7.61 -10.11
N GLN A 319 9.78 8.50 -10.68
CA GLN A 319 10.21 9.31 -11.82
C GLN A 319 11.25 10.36 -11.39
N ALA A 320 11.06 10.99 -10.24
CA ALA A 320 11.98 12.01 -9.72
C ALA A 320 13.36 11.45 -9.37
N VAL A 321 13.46 10.18 -8.92
CA VAL A 321 14.74 9.50 -8.62
C VAL A 321 15.71 9.51 -9.83
N LEU A 322 15.19 9.59 -11.05
CA LEU A 322 15.99 9.62 -12.27
C LEU A 322 16.58 11.00 -12.60
N GLN A 323 16.09 12.08 -12.00
CA GLN A 323 16.45 13.46 -12.38
C GLN A 323 17.87 13.91 -11.96
N PRO A 324 18.41 13.51 -10.78
CA PRO A 324 19.78 13.87 -10.41
C PRO A 324 20.84 13.31 -11.38
N LYS A 325 22.06 13.84 -11.38
CA LYS A 325 23.20 13.25 -12.12
C LYS A 325 23.81 12.06 -11.37
N LYS A 326 23.74 12.07 -10.05
CA LYS A 326 24.06 10.95 -9.13
C LYS A 326 23.31 11.23 -7.83
N GLY A 327 22.79 10.21 -7.16
CA GLY A 327 21.98 10.43 -5.95
C GLY A 327 22.34 9.47 -4.84
N ALA A 328 22.32 9.95 -3.60
CA ALA A 328 22.21 9.12 -2.43
C ALA A 328 21.00 9.54 -1.60
N ILE A 329 20.11 8.60 -1.30
CA ILE A 329 18.99 8.82 -0.38
C ILE A 329 19.32 8.08 0.90
N ILE A 330 19.54 8.82 1.99
CA ILE A 330 20.01 8.30 3.26
C ILE A 330 18.92 8.43 4.32
N HIS A 331 18.61 7.32 4.99
CA HIS A 331 17.69 7.36 6.13
C HIS A 331 18.40 7.79 7.42
N CYS A 332 17.96 8.88 8.04
CA CYS A 332 18.37 9.30 9.38
C CYS A 332 17.29 9.00 10.42
N ARG A 333 17.65 8.86 11.70
CA ARG A 333 16.63 8.65 12.75
C ARG A 333 15.98 9.97 13.12
N ALA A 334 14.64 9.98 13.20
CA ALA A 334 13.87 11.11 13.70
C ALA A 334 14.24 11.49 15.15
N HIS A 335 14.08 12.78 15.47
CA HIS A 335 14.12 13.35 16.83
C HIS A 335 15.36 13.01 17.69
N GLN A 336 16.55 12.96 17.07
CA GLN A 336 17.79 12.73 17.80
C GLN A 336 18.28 13.97 18.58
N LYS A 337 18.75 13.73 19.81
CA LYS A 337 19.48 14.71 20.65
C LYS A 337 20.97 14.69 20.28
N GLY A 338 21.57 15.87 20.06
CA GLY A 338 22.95 16.01 19.60
C GLY A 338 23.20 17.23 18.72
N SER A 339 24.44 17.41 18.26
CA SER A 339 24.91 18.59 17.50
C SER A 339 25.51 18.25 16.12
N SER A 340 25.42 17.00 15.67
CA SER A 340 25.94 16.60 14.35
C SER A 340 25.21 17.33 13.22
N ASN A 341 25.88 17.49 12.08
CA ASN A 341 25.34 18.22 10.94
C ASN A 341 24.02 17.61 10.44
N ILE A 342 23.93 16.28 10.40
CA ILE A 342 22.73 15.56 10.00
C ILE A 342 21.55 15.86 10.95
N ILE A 343 21.81 15.88 12.26
CA ILE A 343 20.77 16.17 13.27
C ILE A 343 20.28 17.61 13.12
N LYS A 344 21.19 18.57 12.87
CA LYS A 344 20.82 19.98 12.65
C LYS A 344 19.97 20.14 11.40
N GLY A 345 20.35 19.50 10.28
CA GLY A 345 19.58 19.50 9.04
C GLY A 345 18.19 18.89 9.20
N ASN A 346 18.09 17.71 9.82
CA ASN A 346 16.80 17.04 10.03
C ASN A 346 15.86 17.85 10.93
N ARG A 347 16.37 18.45 12.02
CA ARG A 347 15.53 19.32 12.88
C ARG A 347 15.03 20.55 12.14
N ARG A 348 15.86 21.11 11.26
CA ARG A 348 15.45 22.26 10.43
C ARG A 348 14.35 21.84 9.45
N ALA A 349 14.47 20.68 8.82
CA ALA A 349 13.43 20.13 7.95
C ALA A 349 12.10 19.95 8.71
N ASP A 350 12.14 19.31 9.89
CA ASP A 350 10.97 19.10 10.75
C ASP A 350 10.30 20.43 11.19
N THR A 351 11.12 21.43 11.53
CA THR A 351 10.61 22.76 11.90
C THR A 351 9.98 23.46 10.70
N ALA A 352 10.68 23.49 9.56
CA ALA A 352 10.20 24.16 8.35
C ALA A 352 8.94 23.51 7.78
N ALA A 353 8.82 22.18 7.84
CA ALA A 353 7.62 21.45 7.39
C ALA A 353 6.42 21.76 8.29
N LYS A 354 6.62 21.83 9.62
CA LYS A 354 5.58 22.23 10.58
C LYS A 354 5.13 23.67 10.36
N GLU A 355 6.06 24.60 10.17
CA GLU A 355 5.75 26.00 9.86
C GLU A 355 4.98 26.12 8.54
N ALA A 356 5.41 25.42 7.49
CA ALA A 356 4.71 25.39 6.21
C ALA A 356 3.29 24.83 6.33
N ALA A 357 3.10 23.77 7.13
CA ALA A 357 1.78 23.20 7.40
C ALA A 357 0.82 24.22 8.04
N LEU A 358 1.35 25.16 8.83
CA LEU A 358 0.58 26.22 9.48
C LEU A 358 0.35 27.45 8.58
N ARG A 359 1.16 27.68 7.53
CA ARG A 359 0.99 28.85 6.65
C ARG A 359 -0.35 28.92 5.93
N ARG A 360 -0.99 27.77 5.66
CA ARG A 360 -2.35 27.76 5.08
C ARG A 360 -3.42 28.24 6.05
N LEU A 361 -3.17 28.20 7.35
CA LEU A 361 -4.01 28.88 8.36
C LEU A 361 -3.77 30.40 8.37
N GLY A 362 -2.71 30.89 7.70
CA GLY A 362 -2.30 32.30 7.64
C GLY A 362 -2.90 33.12 6.50
N VAL A 363 -3.78 32.55 5.66
CA VAL A 363 -4.59 33.30 4.66
C VAL A 363 -6.08 33.32 5.02
N GLU A 364 -6.49 32.61 6.06
CA GLU A 364 -7.70 32.93 6.84
C GLU A 364 -7.25 33.67 8.09
N GLY A 365 -6.73 34.90 7.90
CA GLY A 365 -6.58 35.85 8.99
C GLY A 365 -7.94 36.03 9.67
N ALA A 366 -8.08 35.38 10.82
CA ALA A 366 -8.96 35.74 11.91
C ALA A 366 -10.36 36.27 11.52
N LEU A 367 -11.29 35.35 11.30
CA LEU A 367 -12.45 35.36 12.19
C LEU A 367 -12.17 34.36 13.32
N ILE A 368 -11.23 34.73 14.19
CA ILE A 368 -11.46 34.45 15.60
C ILE A 368 -12.72 35.26 15.88
N PRO A 369 -13.87 34.67 16.24
CA PRO A 369 -14.85 35.46 16.94
C PRO A 369 -14.14 35.84 18.25
N GLU A 370 -13.50 36.99 18.27
CA GLU A 370 -13.56 37.79 19.48
C GLU A 370 -15.03 37.77 19.87
N HIS A 371 -15.29 37.29 21.08
CA HIS A 371 -16.62 37.07 21.62
C HIS A 371 -17.42 38.38 21.64
N HIS A 372 -18.01 38.71 20.51
CA HIS A 372 -19.23 39.47 20.41
C HIS A 372 -20.22 38.52 19.76
N LEU A 373 -20.76 37.61 20.59
CA LEU A 373 -22.10 37.11 20.36
C LEU A 373 -22.99 38.35 20.33
N ASN A 374 -23.19 38.93 19.14
CA ASN A 374 -24.20 39.98 18.88
C ASN A 374 -25.58 39.33 18.99
N LEU A 375 -25.89 38.87 20.21
CA LEU A 375 -27.20 38.41 20.62
C LEU A 375 -27.96 39.65 21.05
N THR A 376 -28.60 40.30 20.08
CA THR A 376 -29.67 41.27 20.33
C THR A 376 -30.99 40.51 20.37
N PRO A 377 -31.87 40.73 21.37
CA PRO A 377 -31.83 41.73 22.44
C PRO A 377 -30.96 41.32 23.67
N PRO A 378 -30.66 42.26 24.59
CA PRO A 378 -29.90 42.00 25.82
C PRO A 378 -30.52 40.86 26.67
N PRO A 379 -29.70 40.14 27.46
CA PRO A 379 -30.17 38.97 28.18
C PRO A 379 -31.06 39.37 29.35
N GLU A 380 -32.27 38.81 29.41
CA GLU A 380 -33.12 38.81 30.61
C GLU A 380 -32.84 37.54 31.40
N TYR A 381 -32.22 37.69 32.58
CA TYR A 381 -31.98 36.59 33.51
C TYR A 381 -33.13 36.48 34.52
N THR A 382 -33.49 35.26 34.86
CA THR A 382 -34.40 34.97 35.98
C THR A 382 -33.64 34.93 37.30
N GLU A 383 -34.33 35.13 38.44
CA GLU A 383 -33.69 35.08 39.78
C GLU A 383 -32.89 33.79 40.03
N LYS A 384 -33.31 32.67 39.43
CA LYS A 384 -32.61 31.38 39.52
C LYS A 384 -31.30 31.35 38.71
N GLU A 385 -31.24 32.10 37.62
CA GLU A 385 -30.05 32.20 36.76
C GLU A 385 -29.04 33.20 37.34
N ASP A 386 -29.50 34.25 38.03
CA ASP A 386 -28.63 35.15 38.80
C ASP A 386 -28.00 34.42 40.00
N GLN A 387 -28.77 33.59 40.73
CA GLN A 387 -28.23 32.72 41.80
C GLN A 387 -27.20 31.70 41.26
N LEU A 388 -27.41 31.19 40.05
CA LEU A 388 -26.45 30.30 39.39
C LEU A 388 -25.17 31.05 38.98
N ALA A 389 -25.30 32.32 38.57
CA ALA A 389 -24.15 33.17 38.25
C ALA A 389 -23.28 33.43 39.50
N GLU A 390 -23.91 33.67 40.65
CA GLU A 390 -23.21 33.82 41.94
C GLU A 390 -22.49 32.53 42.37
N GLN A 391 -23.11 31.36 42.18
CA GLN A 391 -22.49 30.06 42.49
C GLN A 391 -21.29 29.71 41.59
N LEU A 392 -21.19 30.32 40.41
CA LEU A 392 -20.16 30.08 39.41
C LEU A 392 -19.07 31.17 39.39
N ASP A 393 -19.07 32.07 40.38
CA ASP A 393 -18.16 33.21 40.50
C ASP A 393 -18.13 34.09 39.22
N CYS A 394 -19.31 34.32 38.61
CA CYS A 394 -19.41 35.07 37.37
C CYS A 394 -19.29 36.59 37.60
N THR A 395 -18.64 37.29 36.66
CA THR A 395 -18.58 38.76 36.60
C THR A 395 -19.52 39.30 35.52
N LYS A 396 -20.25 40.37 35.82
CA LYS A 396 -21.16 41.01 34.85
C LYS A 396 -20.41 42.03 33.99
N ILE A 397 -20.50 41.90 32.67
CA ILE A 397 -19.90 42.82 31.69
C ILE A 397 -20.89 43.97 31.40
N GLU A 398 -20.40 45.13 30.95
CA GLU A 398 -21.17 46.35 30.61
C GLU A 398 -22.39 46.12 29.68
N GLN A 399 -22.41 45.00 28.94
CA GLN A 399 -23.49 44.60 28.04
C GLN A 399 -24.59 43.74 28.73
N GLY A 400 -24.54 43.59 30.06
CA GLY A 400 -25.54 42.88 30.85
C GLY A 400 -25.32 41.36 30.99
N TRP A 401 -24.30 40.79 30.35
CA TRP A 401 -23.98 39.36 30.36
C TRP A 401 -23.13 38.93 31.55
N TRP A 402 -23.39 37.74 32.08
CA TRP A 402 -22.56 37.08 33.09
C TRP A 402 -21.45 36.24 32.43
N VAL A 403 -20.20 36.37 32.91
CA VAL A 403 -19.03 35.66 32.40
C VAL A 403 -18.29 34.94 33.52
N THR A 404 -17.99 33.65 33.31
CA THR A 404 -17.25 32.82 34.28
C THR A 404 -15.74 33.16 34.28
N PRO A 405 -14.98 32.76 35.32
CA PRO A 405 -13.51 32.90 35.35
C PRO A 405 -12.79 32.22 34.17
N LEU A 406 -13.43 31.22 33.56
CA LEU A 406 -12.96 30.51 32.35
C LEU A 406 -13.30 31.23 31.04
N LYS A 407 -13.77 32.49 31.10
CA LYS A 407 -14.21 33.32 29.97
C LYS A 407 -15.40 32.74 29.18
N GLN A 408 -16.27 31.97 29.83
CA GLN A 408 -17.49 31.44 29.19
C GLN A 408 -18.68 32.36 29.48
N LEU A 409 -19.54 32.57 28.50
CA LEU A 409 -20.77 33.36 28.66
C LEU A 409 -21.90 32.51 29.26
N LEU A 410 -22.54 32.98 30.32
CA LEU A 410 -23.74 32.38 30.87
C LEU A 410 -24.95 32.79 30.02
N ILE A 411 -25.53 31.84 29.30
CA ILE A 411 -26.66 32.06 28.40
C ILE A 411 -27.97 31.67 29.11
N PRO A 412 -29.00 32.53 29.14
CA PRO A 412 -30.31 32.19 29.69
C PRO A 412 -30.95 30.99 28.99
N GLU A 413 -31.77 30.22 29.72
CA GLU A 413 -32.41 29.00 29.19
C GLU A 413 -33.17 29.26 27.87
N ARG A 414 -33.86 30.41 27.78
CA ARG A 414 -34.63 30.84 26.60
C ARG A 414 -33.79 31.01 25.34
N MET A 415 -32.52 31.39 25.49
CA MET A 415 -31.60 31.64 24.37
C MET A 415 -30.75 30.41 24.03
N MET A 416 -30.65 29.45 24.96
CA MET A 416 -29.83 28.25 24.81
C MET A 416 -30.28 27.37 23.63
N GLU A 417 -31.59 27.22 23.39
CA GLU A 417 -32.09 26.45 22.24
C GLU A 417 -31.63 27.07 20.91
N PHE A 418 -31.64 28.40 20.80
CA PHE A 418 -31.21 29.10 19.59
C PHE A 418 -29.70 28.90 19.34
N VAL A 419 -28.87 29.05 20.37
CA VAL A 419 -27.41 28.89 20.29
C VAL A 419 -27.04 27.46 19.89
N LEU A 420 -27.62 26.46 20.56
CA LEU A 420 -27.36 25.05 20.26
C LEU A 420 -27.91 24.63 18.90
N LYS A 421 -29.07 25.17 18.48
CA LYS A 421 -29.63 24.92 17.14
C LYS A 421 -28.72 25.43 16.04
N LYS A 422 -28.17 26.65 16.19
CA LYS A 422 -27.24 27.22 15.21
C LYS A 422 -25.95 26.40 15.10
N LEU A 423 -25.33 26.07 16.23
CA LEU A 423 -24.14 25.20 16.27
C LEU A 423 -24.40 23.81 15.69
N HIS A 424 -25.58 23.23 15.96
CA HIS A 424 -25.97 21.92 15.44
C HIS A 424 -26.24 21.94 13.93
N GLN A 425 -26.83 23.01 13.39
CA GLN A 425 -27.05 23.15 11.94
C GLN A 425 -25.74 23.22 11.15
N GLU A 426 -24.68 23.78 11.73
CA GLU A 426 -23.37 23.87 11.07
C GLU A 426 -22.58 22.55 11.13
N THR A 427 -22.82 21.71 12.14
CA THR A 427 -21.92 20.58 12.46
C THR A 427 -22.60 19.21 12.53
N HIS A 428 -23.92 19.15 12.71
CA HIS A 428 -24.72 17.95 12.91
C HIS A 428 -24.20 16.99 14.00
N MET A 429 -23.48 17.51 15.01
CA MET A 429 -22.93 16.72 16.11
C MET A 429 -24.05 16.05 16.94
N GLY A 430 -23.76 14.86 17.48
CA GLY A 430 -24.59 14.20 18.48
C GLY A 430 -24.73 15.05 19.76
N SER A 431 -25.76 14.81 20.56
CA SER A 431 -26.11 15.68 21.71
C SER A 431 -24.97 15.87 22.71
N ASP A 432 -24.28 14.79 23.09
CA ASP A 432 -23.14 14.86 24.01
C ASP A 432 -21.95 15.67 23.42
N ALA A 433 -21.65 15.45 22.14
CA ALA A 433 -20.56 16.14 21.46
C ALA A 433 -20.88 17.64 21.25
N LEU A 434 -22.14 17.96 20.96
CA LEU A 434 -22.62 19.33 20.81
C LEU A 434 -22.49 20.11 22.12
N VAL A 435 -22.89 19.50 23.25
CA VAL A 435 -22.76 20.12 24.58
C VAL A 435 -21.29 20.31 24.95
N LEU A 436 -20.44 19.33 24.67
CA LEU A 436 -19.00 19.43 24.95
C LEU A 436 -18.33 20.55 24.13
N ALA A 437 -18.72 20.72 22.87
CA ALA A 437 -18.24 21.81 22.02
C ALA A 437 -18.75 23.18 22.50
N ALA A 438 -20.04 23.28 22.83
CA ALA A 438 -20.65 24.52 23.32
C ALA A 438 -20.05 24.97 24.67
N LYS A 439 -19.77 24.03 25.58
CA LYS A 439 -19.14 24.30 26.89
C LYS A 439 -17.78 24.97 26.81
N LYS A 440 -17.12 25.01 25.65
CA LYS A 440 -15.87 25.78 25.49
C LYS A 440 -16.11 27.30 25.46
N CYS A 441 -17.32 27.74 25.11
CA CYS A 441 -17.64 29.14 24.85
C CYS A 441 -18.83 29.65 25.68
N VAL A 442 -19.80 28.77 25.99
CA VAL A 442 -21.05 29.13 26.68
C VAL A 442 -21.41 28.11 27.75
N ILE A 443 -22.07 28.58 28.80
CA ILE A 443 -22.60 27.75 29.90
C ILE A 443 -24.05 28.15 30.18
N GLY A 444 -24.87 27.23 30.65
CA GLY A 444 -26.23 27.54 31.08
C GLY A 444 -27.01 26.31 31.54
N PRO A 445 -28.22 26.52 32.07
CA PRO A 445 -29.05 25.43 32.58
C PRO A 445 -29.55 24.51 31.46
N LYS A 446 -29.71 23.22 31.77
CA LYS A 446 -30.35 22.19 30.92
C LYS A 446 -29.79 22.03 29.49
N MET A 447 -28.53 22.40 29.25
CA MET A 447 -27.88 22.28 27.93
C MET A 447 -28.05 20.90 27.30
N GLN A 448 -27.94 19.83 28.10
CA GLN A 448 -28.07 18.46 27.61
C GLN A 448 -29.48 18.15 27.09
N SER A 449 -30.51 18.48 27.87
CA SER A 449 -31.90 18.25 27.50
C SER A 449 -32.30 19.05 26.26
N ILE A 450 -31.79 20.28 26.13
CA ILE A 450 -32.03 21.14 24.97
C ILE A 450 -31.29 20.61 23.73
N ALA A 451 -30.05 20.15 23.87
CA ALA A 451 -29.29 19.52 22.78
C ALA A 451 -29.99 18.26 22.23
N ASP A 452 -30.58 17.45 23.11
CA ASP A 452 -31.37 16.28 22.71
C ASP A 452 -32.63 16.66 21.92
N ILE A 453 -33.31 17.75 22.31
CA ILE A 453 -34.48 18.27 21.59
C ILE A 453 -34.07 18.79 20.20
N VAL A 454 -33.01 19.59 20.12
CA VAL A 454 -32.48 20.13 18.86
C VAL A 454 -32.11 19.02 17.88
N ARG A 455 -31.40 17.99 18.37
CA ARG A 455 -31.04 16.81 17.56
C ARG A 455 -32.27 16.04 17.08
N LYS A 456 -33.25 15.78 17.95
CA LYS A 456 -34.49 15.05 17.60
C LYS A 456 -35.37 15.81 16.60
N ARG A 457 -35.28 17.15 16.57
CA ARG A 457 -36.01 18.02 15.63
C ARG A 457 -35.25 18.25 14.31
N CYS A 458 -34.01 17.76 14.18
CA CYS A 458 -33.21 17.91 12.96
C CYS A 458 -33.57 16.83 11.92
N SER A 459 -34.08 17.25 10.75
CA SER A 459 -34.45 16.35 9.66
C SER A 459 -33.27 15.51 9.15
N ILE A 460 -32.08 16.10 9.07
CA ILE A 460 -30.85 15.44 8.58
C ILE A 460 -30.37 14.37 9.57
N CYS A 461 -30.36 14.67 10.86
CA CYS A 461 -29.95 13.70 11.88
C CYS A 461 -30.97 12.57 12.05
N CYS A 462 -32.26 12.82 11.87
CA CYS A 462 -33.30 11.79 11.90
C CYS A 462 -33.23 10.85 10.68
N ALA A 463 -32.87 11.36 9.50
CA ALA A 463 -32.71 10.54 8.30
C ALA A 463 -31.51 9.57 8.39
N ASN A 464 -30.42 10.00 9.01
CA ASN A 464 -29.17 9.22 9.11
C ASN A 464 -29.05 8.37 10.38
N ASN A 465 -30.03 8.44 11.30
CA ASN A 465 -30.09 7.63 12.51
C ASN A 465 -31.52 7.17 12.79
N PRO A 466 -32.08 6.25 11.97
CA PRO A 466 -33.39 5.67 12.25
C PRO A 466 -33.35 4.88 13.57
N LYS A 467 -34.36 5.10 14.43
CA LYS A 467 -34.51 4.36 15.70
C LYS A 467 -34.56 2.87 15.39
N VAL A 468 -33.60 2.11 15.92
CA VAL A 468 -33.70 0.65 16.00
C VAL A 468 -34.76 0.31 17.04
N GLU A 469 -36.02 0.15 16.62
CA GLU A 469 -37.00 -0.57 17.42
C GLU A 469 -36.54 -2.03 17.46
N LYS A 470 -36.14 -2.50 18.64
CA LYS A 470 -35.89 -3.92 18.88
C LYS A 470 -37.20 -4.67 18.66
N LYS A 471 -37.36 -5.29 17.48
CA LYS A 471 -38.33 -6.36 17.29
C LYS A 471 -37.95 -7.51 18.22
N VAL A 472 -38.72 -7.68 19.30
CA VAL A 472 -38.76 -8.93 20.05
C VAL A 472 -39.37 -9.95 19.09
N ILE A 473 -38.56 -10.92 18.66
CA ILE A 473 -39.06 -12.09 17.94
C ILE A 473 -39.60 -13.03 19.02
N GLU A 474 -40.92 -13.07 19.19
CA GLU A 474 -41.57 -14.15 19.91
C GLU A 474 -41.35 -15.45 19.13
N GLY A 475 -40.69 -16.41 19.76
CA GLY A 475 -40.49 -17.73 19.20
C GLY A 475 -41.82 -18.45 19.07
N ASN A 476 -42.19 -18.81 17.85
CA ASN A 476 -43.26 -19.78 17.61
C ASN A 476 -42.76 -21.16 18.02
N VAL A 477 -43.25 -21.64 19.16
CA VAL A 477 -43.40 -23.06 19.44
C VAL A 477 -44.64 -23.54 18.69
N LYS A 478 -44.44 -24.37 17.67
CA LYS A 478 -45.28 -25.53 17.35
C LYS A 478 -44.59 -26.43 16.34
#